data_AF-A0A9D3LYG6-F1
#
_entry.id   AF-A0A9D3LYG6-F1
#
_cell.length_a   1.000
_cell.length_b   1.000
_cell.length_c   1.000
_cell.angle_alpha   90.00
_cell.angle_beta   90.00
_cell.angle_gamma   90.00
#
_symmetry.space_group_name_H-M   'P 1'
#
loop_
_entity.id
_entity.type
_entity.pdbx_description
1 polymer ?
#
loop_
_entity_poly.entity_id
_entity_poly.type
_entity_poly.pdbx_seq_one_letter_code
_entity_poly.pdbx_strand_id
1 'polypeptide(L)'
;MNEEKVQQQRKYNEVFKKLSFLEQYCASMCEPCPQGWEQFSSKCYYFSNEKKNWMDSRSDCIKRGADLVIIESEEEQVRLRERINE
;
A
#
# COMPACT_ATOMS: atom_id res chain seq x y z
N MET A 1 36.59 25.67 -11.31
CA MET A 1 35.83 24.55 -10.69
C MET A 1 36.84 23.47 -10.32
N ASN A 2 36.73 22.85 -9.14
CA ASN A 2 37.68 21.80 -8.72
C ASN A 2 37.34 20.47 -9.41
N GLU A 3 38.32 19.84 -10.07
CA GLU A 3 38.18 18.58 -10.79
C GLU A 3 37.71 17.43 -9.89
N GLU A 4 38.16 17.39 -8.64
CA GLU A 4 37.73 16.38 -7.66
C GLU A 4 36.24 16.51 -7.33
N LYS A 5 35.73 17.75 -7.24
CA LYS A 5 34.30 18.01 -7.01
C LYS A 5 33.47 17.54 -8.21
N VAL A 6 33.99 17.72 -9.43
CA VAL A 6 33.33 17.24 -10.65
C VAL A 6 33.29 15.70 -10.69
N GLN A 7 34.40 15.04 -10.34
CA GLN A 7 34.44 13.58 -10.27
C GLN A 7 33.50 13.04 -9.18
N GLN A 8 33.46 13.68 -8.01
CA GLN A 8 32.56 13.30 -6.93
C GLN A 8 31.09 13.47 -7.34
N GLN A 9 30.74 14.57 -7.99
CA GLN A 9 29.38 14.79 -8.49
C GLN A 9 28.98 13.74 -9.54
N ARG A 10 29.90 13.34 -10.43
CA ARG A 10 29.63 12.28 -11.42
C ARG A 10 29.33 10.96 -10.75
N LYS A 11 30.11 10.57 -9.74
CA LYS A 11 29.87 9.36 -8.95
C LYS A 11 28.52 9.43 -8.23
N TYR A 12 28.20 10.56 -7.61
CA TYR A 12 26.92 10.78 -6.96
C TYR A 12 25.74 10.67 -7.94
N ASN A 13 25.85 11.29 -9.12
CA ASN A 13 24.82 11.23 -10.15
C ASN A 13 24.62 9.80 -10.68
N GLU A 14 25.69 9.01 -10.80
CA GLU A 14 25.60 7.61 -11.20
C GLU A 14 24.88 6.77 -10.15
N VAL A 15 25.21 6.97 -8.86
CA VAL A 15 24.54 6.31 -7.73
C VAL A 15 23.06 6.71 -7.68
N PHE A 16 22.76 8.01 -7.82
CA PHE A 16 21.39 8.53 -7.83
C PHE A 16 20.56 7.90 -8.96
N LYS A 17 21.12 7.78 -10.17
CA LYS A 17 20.45 7.13 -11.29
C LYS A 17 20.15 5.64 -11.03
N LYS A 18 21.04 4.93 -10.33
CA LYS A 18 20.80 3.54 -9.93
C LYS A 18 19.72 3.43 -8.86
N LEU A 19 19.71 4.33 -7.87
CA LEU A 19 18.69 4.38 -6.82
C LEU A 19 17.30 4.65 -7.41
N SER A 20 17.17 5.65 -8.27
CA SER A 20 15.88 5.97 -8.91
C SER A 20 15.34 4.80 -9.75
N PHE A 21 16.23 4.07 -10.43
CA PHE A 21 15.84 2.89 -11.20
C PHE A 21 15.34 1.75 -10.30
N LEU A 22 16.00 1.52 -9.16
CA LEU A 22 15.57 0.51 -8.18
C LEU A 22 14.21 0.85 -7.56
N GLU A 23 13.97 2.12 -7.21
CA GLU A 23 12.67 2.58 -6.71
C GLU A 23 11.55 2.32 -7.72
N GLN A 24 11.79 2.65 -8.99
CA GLN A 24 10.81 2.45 -10.06
C GLN A 24 10.57 0.95 -10.36
N TYR A 25 11.62 0.12 -10.29
CA TYR A 25 11.51 -1.32 -10.46
C TYR A 25 10.71 -1.97 -9.31
N CYS A 26 10.98 -1.58 -8.06
CA CYS A 26 10.19 -2.02 -6.90
C CYS A 26 8.71 -1.60 -7.03
N ALA A 27 8.45 -0.37 -7.46
CA ALA A 27 7.08 0.10 -7.69
C ALA A 27 6.33 -0.71 -8.76
N SER A 28 7.03 -1.23 -9.76
CA SER A 28 6.45 -2.05 -10.83
C SER A 28 6.19 -3.52 -10.46
N MET A 29 6.83 -4.00 -9.38
CA MET A 29 6.79 -5.41 -8.95
C MET A 29 5.90 -5.63 -7.72
N CYS A 30 5.58 -4.58 -6.98
CA CYS A 30 4.75 -4.65 -5.79
C CYS A 30 3.31 -4.27 -6.14
N GLU A 31 2.40 -5.23 -6.06
CA GLU A 31 0.98 -4.89 -5.91
C GLU A 31 0.81 -4.07 -4.64
N PRO A 32 0.02 -2.98 -4.67
CA PRO A 32 -0.12 -2.08 -3.52
C PRO A 32 -0.78 -2.76 -2.32
N CYS A 33 -1.53 -3.84 -2.56
CA CYS A 33 -2.20 -4.64 -1.55
C CYS A 33 -1.94 -6.12 -1.78
N PRO A 34 -2.05 -6.96 -0.72
CA PRO A 34 -1.99 -8.41 -0.87
C PRO A 34 -3.07 -8.93 -1.84
N GLN A 35 -2.83 -10.10 -2.43
CA GLN A 35 -3.79 -10.70 -3.36
C GLN A 35 -5.18 -10.86 -2.74
N GLY A 36 -6.22 -10.40 -3.44
CA GLY A 36 -7.62 -10.45 -2.98
C GLY A 36 -8.01 -9.31 -2.03
N TRP A 37 -7.14 -8.31 -1.86
CA TRP A 37 -7.43 -7.07 -1.14
C TRP A 37 -7.57 -5.93 -2.13
N GLU A 38 -8.41 -4.95 -1.79
CA GLU A 38 -8.65 -3.78 -2.61
C GLU A 38 -8.00 -2.55 -1.99
N GLN A 39 -7.28 -1.79 -2.82
CA GLN A 39 -6.69 -0.54 -2.40
C GLN A 39 -7.73 0.59 -2.46
N PHE A 40 -7.81 1.36 -1.39
CA PHE A 40 -8.41 2.69 -1.44
C PHE A 40 -7.57 3.65 -0.59
N SER A 41 -7.12 4.74 -1.22
CA SER A 41 -6.11 5.64 -0.66
C SER A 41 -4.83 4.86 -0.26
N SER A 42 -4.29 5.11 0.92
CA SER A 42 -3.12 4.43 1.49
C SER A 42 -3.46 3.17 2.28
N LYS A 43 -4.69 2.66 2.20
CA LYS A 43 -5.19 1.49 2.95
C LYS A 43 -5.59 0.35 2.02
N CYS A 44 -5.48 -0.88 2.53
CA CYS A 44 -5.93 -2.11 1.87
C CYS A 44 -7.11 -2.71 2.64
N TYR A 45 -8.17 -3.10 1.93
CA TYR A 45 -9.40 -3.63 2.51
C TYR A 45 -9.68 -5.04 2.01
N TYR A 46 -10.08 -5.91 2.93
CA TYR A 46 -10.55 -7.26 2.63
C TYR A 46 -12.05 -7.35 2.87
N PHE A 47 -12.79 -7.76 1.84
CA PHE A 47 -14.24 -7.96 1.92
C PHE A 47 -14.55 -9.44 2.05
N SER A 48 -15.08 -9.82 3.22
CA SER A 48 -15.54 -11.18 3.47
C SER A 48 -16.98 -11.35 3.03
N ASN A 49 -17.27 -12.46 2.34
CA ASN A 49 -18.64 -12.87 2.01
C ASN A 49 -19.35 -13.60 3.15
N GLU A 50 -18.66 -13.85 4.28
CA GLU A 50 -19.18 -14.57 5.43
C GLU A 50 -19.80 -13.62 6.46
N LYS A 51 -21.00 -13.95 6.94
CA LYS A 51 -21.63 -13.26 8.06
C LYS A 51 -21.19 -13.89 9.38
N LYS A 52 -20.54 -13.09 10.24
CA LYS A 52 -20.03 -13.48 11.56
C LYS A 52 -20.49 -12.46 12.60
N ASN A 53 -20.53 -12.86 13.87
CA ASN A 53 -20.67 -11.88 14.96
C ASN A 53 -19.40 -11.03 15.05
N TRP A 54 -19.46 -9.91 15.77
CA TRP A 54 -18.35 -8.95 15.84
C TRP A 54 -17.02 -9.57 16.28
N MET A 55 -17.04 -10.45 17.30
CA MET A 55 -15.82 -11.06 17.85
C MET A 55 -15.18 -12.03 16.83
N ASP A 56 -15.99 -12.85 16.19
CA ASP A 56 -15.52 -13.79 15.17
C ASP A 56 -15.02 -13.08 13.92
N SER A 57 -15.68 -12.01 13.49
CA SER A 57 -15.22 -11.15 12.39
C SER A 57 -13.85 -10.54 12.69
N ARG A 58 -13.67 -10.01 13.91
CA ARG A 58 -12.38 -9.44 14.32
C ARG A 58 -11.27 -10.48 14.39
N SER A 59 -11.58 -11.66 14.95
CA SER A 59 -10.62 -12.77 14.99
C SER A 59 -10.19 -13.20 13.58
N ASP A 60 -11.11 -13.19 12.61
CA ASP A 60 -10.79 -13.49 11.20
C ASP A 60 -9.84 -12.45 10.60
N CYS A 61 -10.10 -11.16 10.81
CA CYS A 61 -9.21 -10.07 10.35
C CYS A 61 -7.80 -10.21 10.95
N ILE A 62 -7.71 -10.50 12.26
CA ILE A 62 -6.42 -10.68 12.95
C ILE A 62 -5.64 -11.87 12.39
N LYS A 63 -6.31 -13.00 12.11
CA LYS A 63 -5.67 -14.18 11.48
C LYS A 63 -5.08 -13.88 10.11
N ARG A 64 -5.60 -12.86 9.42
CA ARG A 64 -5.11 -12.41 8.10
C ARG A 64 -4.03 -11.32 8.20
N GLY A 65 -3.64 -10.90 9.41
CA GLY A 65 -2.67 -9.84 9.62
C GLY A 65 -3.25 -8.42 9.56
N ALA A 66 -4.55 -8.26 9.78
CA ALA A 66 -5.23 -6.95 9.79
C ALA A 66 -6.13 -6.80 11.04
N ASP A 67 -6.97 -5.76 11.07
CA ASP A 67 -8.04 -5.57 12.06
C ASP A 67 -9.35 -5.22 11.34
N LEU A 68 -10.46 -5.22 12.07
CA LEU A 68 -11.73 -4.71 11.55
C LEU A 68 -11.58 -3.25 11.14
N VAL A 69 -12.26 -2.89 10.04
CA VAL A 69 -12.21 -1.53 9.51
C VAL A 69 -12.71 -0.52 10.53
N ILE A 70 -11.91 0.52 10.74
CA ILE A 70 -12.30 1.74 11.47
C ILE A 70 -12.38 2.84 10.41
N ILE A 71 -13.59 3.36 10.21
CA ILE A 71 -13.86 4.39 9.22
C ILE A 71 -13.41 5.72 9.79
N GLU A 72 -12.46 6.37 9.14
CA GLU A 72 -11.84 7.62 9.58
C GLU A 72 -12.34 8.84 8.78
N SER A 73 -13.10 8.62 7.70
CA SER A 73 -13.62 9.69 6.85
C SER A 73 -14.95 9.34 6.18
N GLU A 74 -15.71 10.37 5.79
CA GLU A 74 -16.94 10.19 5.00
C GLU A 74 -16.64 9.59 3.63
N GLU A 75 -15.54 9.98 2.99
CA GLU A 75 -15.12 9.44 1.69
C GLU A 75 -14.85 7.93 1.76
N GLU A 76 -14.14 7.49 2.82
CA GLU A 76 -13.94 6.06 3.12
C GLU A 76 -15.28 5.35 3.33
N GLN A 77 -16.20 5.95 4.10
CA GLN A 77 -17.52 5.35 4.31
C GLN A 77 -18.30 5.16 3.00
N VAL A 78 -18.33 6.18 2.14
CA VAL A 78 -19.03 6.14 0.86
C VAL A 78 -18.43 5.05 -0.03
N ARG A 79 -17.10 5.05 -0.21
CA ARG A 79 -16.41 4.08 -1.05
C ARG A 79 -16.65 2.63 -0.59
N LEU A 80 -16.51 2.36 0.71
CA LEU A 80 -16.69 1.01 1.25
C LEU A 80 -18.15 0.55 1.16
N ARG A 81 -19.11 1.48 1.37
CA ARG A 81 -20.52 1.19 1.22
C ARG A 81 -20.90 0.85 -0.21
N GLU A 82 -20.40 1.59 -1.20
CA GLU A 82 -20.61 1.27 -2.61
C GLU A 82 -20.09 -0.13 -2.93
N ARG A 83 -18.86 -0.43 -2.49
CA ARG A 83 -18.23 -1.72 -2.74
C ARG A 83 -19.01 -2.92 -2.16
N ILE A 84 -19.61 -2.76 -0.98
CA ILE A 84 -20.40 -3.81 -0.31
C ILE A 84 -21.72 -4.10 -1.03
N ASN A 85 -22.26 -3.14 -1.81
CA ASN A 85 -23.55 -3.28 -2.50
C ASN A 85 -23.42 -3.77 -3.96
N GLU A 86 -22.21 -4.05 -4.43
CA GLU A 86 -21.92 -4.68 -5.73
C GLU A 86 -22.13 -6.20 -5.70
#